data_AF-F6BBE4-F1
#
_entry.id   AF-F6BBE4-F1
#
_cell.length_a   1.000
_cell.length_b   1.000
_cell.length_c   1.000
_cell.angle_alpha   90.00
_cell.angle_beta   90.00
_cell.angle_gamma   90.00
#
_symmetry.space_group_name_H-M   'P 1'
#
loop_
_entity.id
_entity.type
_entity.pdbx_description
1 polymer ?
#
loop_
_entity_poly.entity_id
_entity_poly.type
_entity_poly.pdbx_seq_one_letter_code
_entity_poly.pdbx_strand_id
1 'polypeptide(L)' 'MTPEKKSGIVCLILSLIGFCILLITNSEVVTYMVFSIFAPMFIYGVGTFLIPPTRRKKEGQIPFRGW' A
#
# COMPACT_ATOMS: atom_id res chain seq x y z
N MET A 1 -5.79 -15.03 -4.87
CA MET A 1 -5.56 -13.57 -5.01
C MET A 1 -4.46 -13.35 -6.03
N THR A 2 -4.52 -12.28 -6.82
CA THR A 2 -3.35 -11.84 -7.62
C THR A 2 -2.20 -11.47 -6.68
N PRO A 3 -0.93 -11.62 -7.10
CA PRO A 3 0.22 -11.18 -6.32
C PRO A 3 0.11 -9.72 -5.86
N GLU A 4 -0.41 -8.86 -6.74
CA GLU A 4 -0.69 -7.44 -6.47
C GLU A 4 -1.67 -7.28 -5.30
N LYS A 5 -2.84 -7.93 -5.32
CA LYS A 5 -3.78 -7.86 -4.21
C LYS A 5 -3.20 -8.43 -2.92
N LYS A 6 -2.41 -9.51 -3.01
CA LYS A 6 -1.76 -10.12 -1.83
C LYS A 6 -0.79 -9.13 -1.18
N SER A 7 0.06 -8.49 -1.98
CA SER A 7 0.96 -7.44 -1.50
C SER A 7 0.19 -6.24 -0.92
N GLY A 8 -0.92 -5.83 -1.57
CA GLY A 8 -1.80 -4.78 -1.08
C GLY A 8 -2.39 -5.04 0.31
N ILE A 9 -2.86 -6.27 0.57
CA ILE A 9 -3.31 -6.68 1.91
C ILE A 9 -2.20 -6.56 2.94
N VAL A 10 -1.01 -7.08 2.62
CA VAL A 10 0.13 -7.04 3.54
C VAL A 10 0.51 -5.60 3.86
N CYS A 11 0.56 -4.72 2.85
CA CYS A 11 0.81 -3.30 3.04
C CYS A 11 -0.25 -2.63 3.94
N LEU A 12 -1.54 -2.94 3.75
CA LEU A 12 -2.62 -2.43 4.60
C LEU A 12 -2.43 -2.85 6.06
N ILE A 13 -2.20 -4.14 6.32
CA ILE A 13 -2.02 -4.66 7.68
C ILE A 13 -0.83 -3.97 8.36
N LEU A 14 0.32 -3.89 7.67
CA LEU A 14 1.52 -3.25 8.21
C LEU A 14 1.31 -1.75 8.47
N SER A 15 0.62 -1.04 7.56
CA SER A 15 0.34 0.38 7.74
C SER A 15 -0.59 0.68 8.91
N LEU A 16 -1.62 -0.16 9.14
CA LEU A 16 -2.51 -0.02 10.29
C LEU A 16 -1.77 -0.25 11.60
N ILE A 17 -0.90 -1.27 11.66
CA ILE A 17 -0.03 -1.52 12.83
C ILE A 17 0.93 -0.34 13.04
N GLY A 18 1.52 0.18 11.97
CA GLY A 18 2.42 1.33 12.03
C GLY A 18 1.73 2.59 12.54
N PHE A 19 0.47 2.83 12.15
CA PHE A 19 -0.30 3.96 12.66
C PHE A 19 -0.68 3.85 14.13
N CYS A 20 -0.74 2.65 14.72
CA CYS A 20 -0.88 2.52 16.18
C CYS A 20 0.27 3.18 16.93
N ILE A 21 1.49 3.24 16.35
CA ILE A 21 2.64 3.91 16.96
C ILE A 21 2.39 5.42 17.08
N LEU A 22 1.66 6.02 16.13
CA LEU A 22 1.30 7.45 16.16
C LEU A 22 0.39 7.80 17.34
N LEU A 23 -0.37 6.85 17.87
CA LEU A 23 -1.25 7.08 19.02
C LEU A 23 -0.49 7.14 20.36
N ILE A 24 0.75 6.65 20.39
CA ILE A 24 1.52 6.45 21.64
C ILE A 24 2.72 7.40 21.69
N THR A 25 3.24 7.83 20.54
CA THR A 25 4.42 8.70 20.47
C THR A 25 4.07 10.18 20.63
N ASN A 26 4.88 10.90 21.40
CA ASN A 26 4.84 12.38 21.49
C ASN A 26 6.01 13.03 20.73
N SER A 27 6.89 12.25 20.11
CA SER A 27 8.05 12.78 19.38
C SER A 27 7.66 13.15 17.95
N GLU A 28 7.81 14.43 17.60
CA GLU A 28 7.54 14.93 16.24
C GLU A 28 8.38 14.19 15.19
N VAL A 29 9.65 13.92 15.49
CA VAL A 29 10.56 13.20 14.58
C VAL A 29 10.04 11.79 14.29
N VAL A 30 9.62 11.06 15.33
CA VAL A 30 9.04 9.71 15.19
C VAL A 30 7.75 9.77 14.40
N THR A 31 6.89 10.75 14.66
CA THR A 31 5.66 10.98 13.91
C THR A 31 5.93 11.16 12.42
N TYR A 32 6.89 12.03 12.05
CA TYR A 32 7.26 12.24 10.65
C TYR A 32 7.80 10.96 10.00
N MET A 33 8.69 10.23 10.66
CA MET A 33 9.25 8.99 10.14
C MET A 33 8.17 7.93 9.92
N VAL A 34 7.35 7.66 10.94
CA VAL A 34 6.26 6.68 10.87
C VAL A 34 5.28 7.07 9.76
N PHE A 35 4.85 8.33 9.71
CA PHE A 35 3.92 8.79 8.68
C PHE A 35 4.51 8.65 7.27
N SER A 36 5.79 9.01 7.07
CA SER A 36 6.47 8.93 5.76
C SER A 36 6.56 7.51 5.20
N ILE A 37 6.63 6.50 6.08
CA ILE A 37 6.72 5.08 5.68
C ILE A 37 5.33 4.47 5.50
N PHE A 38 4.45 4.64 6.49
CA PHE A 38 3.19 3.90 6.51
C PHE A 38 2.08 4.56 5.70
N ALA A 39 2.10 5.89 5.49
CA ALA A 39 1.13 6.56 4.61
C ALA A 39 1.17 6.07 3.15
N PRO A 40 2.32 6.02 2.45
CA PRO A 40 2.35 5.49 1.09
C PRO A 40 1.98 4.00 1.03
N MET A 41 2.33 3.20 2.06
CA MET A 41 1.90 1.79 2.16
C MET A 41 0.38 1.66 2.29
N PHE A 42 -0.25 2.51 3.10
CA PHE A 42 -1.70 2.55 3.26
C PHE A 42 -2.38 2.92 1.94
N ILE A 43 -1.90 3.99 1.28
CA ILE A 43 -2.43 4.46 -0.01
C ILE A 43 -2.29 3.37 -1.07
N TYR A 44 -1.12 2.73 -1.18
CA TYR A 44 -0.92 1.60 -2.09
C TYR A 44 -1.91 0.47 -1.81
N GLY A 45 -2.00 0.07 -0.54
CA GLY A 45 -2.88 -1.00 -0.10
C GLY A 45 -4.34 -0.72 -0.45
N VAL A 46 -4.90 0.44 -0.10
CA VAL A 46 -6.26 0.85 -0.51
C VAL A 46 -6.40 0.90 -2.03
N GLY A 47 -5.42 1.46 -2.73
CA GLY A 47 -5.39 1.55 -4.18
C GLY A 47 -5.52 0.19 -4.86
N THR A 48 -4.88 -0.87 -4.34
CA THR A 48 -5.00 -2.22 -4.91
C THR A 48 -6.41 -2.82 -4.86
N PHE A 49 -7.29 -2.31 -4.00
CA PHE A 49 -8.69 -2.73 -3.91
C PHE A 49 -9.62 -1.92 -4.78
N LEU A 50 -9.34 -0.63 -4.93
CA LEU A 50 -10.15 0.31 -5.72
C LEU A 50 -9.83 0.24 -7.21
N ILE A 51 -8.56 -0.01 -7.56
CA ILE A 51 -8.15 -0.14 -8.95
C ILE A 51 -8.71 -1.46 -9.50
N PRO A 52 -9.58 -1.42 -10.53
CA PRO A 52 -10.09 -2.64 -11.14
C PRO A 52 -8.91 -3.47 -11.64
N PRO A 53 -9.01 -4.81 -11.60
CA PRO A 53 -7.93 -5.67 -12.08
C PRO A 53 -7.58 -5.26 -13.51
N THR A 54 -6.40 -4.63 -13.66
CA THR A 54 -5.91 -4.26 -14.97
C THR A 54 -5.76 -5.54 -15.79
N ARG A 55 -5.96 -5.50 -17.11
CA ARG A 55 -5.79 -6.66 -18.01
C ARG A 55 -4.33 -7.14 -18.10
N ARG A 56 -3.52 -7.00 -17.05
CA ARG A 56 -2.24 -7.70 -16.89
C ARG A 56 -2.54 -9.17 -16.72
N LYS A 57 -2.72 -9.87 -17.84
CA LYS A 57 -2.84 -11.34 -17.84
C LYS A 57 -1.51 -12.00 -17.44
N LYS A 58 -0.38 -11.27 -17.54
CA LYS A 58 0.97 -11.76 -17.24
C LYS A 58 1.83 -10.64 -16.63
N GLU A 59 2.73 -11.02 -15.74
CA GLU A 59 3.78 -10.12 -15.20
C GLU A 59 4.62 -9.53 -16.36
N GLY A 60 4.93 -8.23 -16.30
CA GLY A 60 5.69 -7.52 -17.34
C GLY A 60 4.89 -6.82 -18.44
N GLN A 61 3.55 -6.94 -18.47
CA GLN A 61 2.74 -6.22 -19.46
C GLN A 61 2.44 -4.78 -19.02
N ILE A 62 2.84 -3.80 -19.84
CA ILE A 62 2.60 -2.37 -19.62
C ILE A 62 1.12 -2.06 -19.95
N PRO A 63 0.39 -1.34 -19.09
CA PRO A 63 -1.06 -1.15 -19.22
C PRO A 63 -1.53 -0.37 -20.47
N PHE A 64 -0.61 0.18 -21.28
CA PHE A 64 -0.93 1.06 -22.41
C PHE A 64 -0.71 0.44 -23.80
N ARG A 65 -0.25 -0.82 -23.91
CA ARG A 65 -0.26 -1.51 -25.20
C ARG A 65 -1.52 -2.38 -25.27
N GLY A 66 -2.57 -1.79 -25.83
CA GLY A 66 -3.77 -2.51 -26.23
C GLY A 66 -3.42 -3.57 -27.27
N TRP A 67 -3.95 -4.76 -27.01
CA TRP A 67 -3.93 -5.96 -27.85
C TRP A 67 -2.61 -6.72 -27.97
#